data_AF-A0A0C2SBU5-F1
#
_entry.id   AF-A0A0C2SBU5-F1
#
_cell.length_a   1.000
_cell.length_b   1.000
_cell.length_c   1.000
_cell.angle_alpha   90.00
_cell.angle_beta   90.00
_cell.angle_gamma   90.00
#
_symmetry.space_group_name_H-M   'P 1'
#
loop_
_entity.id
_entity.type
_entity.pdbx_description
1 polymer ?
#
loop_
_entity_poly.entity_id
_entity_poly.type
_entity_poly.pdbx_seq_one_letter_code
_entity_poly.pdbx_strand_id
1 'polypeptide(L)'
;MKKITLKKLTIPLLILSLAAAIFFGFQYYTQKQEIYYQAHQMTQNHLKHLDQFLDYQESLIDEEWTAAQQKEYDTRFEALELHSGGTSIYIDLNDPEMTKDRLAYRDIVIEAYHFQEAATLEERTWHHVNMLKLRGDLQSYFDYLQENHSPPEA
;
A
#
# COMPACT_ATOMS: atom_id res chain seq x y z
N MET A 1 25.32 13.71 57.13
CA MET A 1 24.65 13.36 55.85
C MET A 1 24.99 14.42 54.80
N LYS A 2 25.67 14.06 53.70
CA LYS A 2 25.92 15.00 52.59
C LYS A 2 24.57 15.37 51.97
N LYS A 3 24.15 16.64 52.05
CA LYS A 3 23.01 17.16 51.29
C LYS A 3 23.35 17.06 49.81
N ILE A 4 22.82 16.05 49.12
CA ILE A 4 22.81 16.05 47.66
C ILE A 4 21.91 17.23 47.26
N THR A 5 22.52 18.35 46.87
CA THR A 5 21.80 19.50 46.35
C THR A 5 20.98 19.06 45.15
N LEU A 6 19.67 19.34 45.14
CA LEU A 6 18.71 18.99 44.08
C LEU A 6 19.29 19.15 42.67
N LYS A 7 20.07 20.21 42.43
CA LYS A 7 20.81 20.48 41.18
C LYS A 7 21.76 19.37 40.70
N LYS A 8 22.42 18.65 41.61
CA LYS A 8 23.35 17.54 41.29
C LYS A 8 22.60 16.29 40.83
N LEU A 9 21.31 16.19 41.13
CA LEU A 9 20.45 15.09 40.69
C LEU A 9 19.67 15.49 39.42
N THR A 10 19.12 16.70 39.40
CA THR A 10 18.21 17.15 38.32
C THR A 10 18.92 17.38 37.00
N ILE A 11 20.15 17.92 36.99
CA ILE A 11 20.88 18.16 35.74
C ILE A 11 21.20 16.84 35.00
N PRO A 12 21.78 15.80 35.64
CA PRO A 12 21.96 14.51 35.00
C PRO A 12 20.66 13.86 34.52
N LEU A 13 19.57 13.97 35.29
CA LEU A 13 18.25 13.46 34.90
C LEU A 13 17.70 14.15 33.64
N LEU A 14 17.85 15.47 33.54
CA LEU A 14 17.46 16.23 32.35
C LEU A 14 18.30 15.84 31.13
N ILE A 15 19.61 15.66 31.30
CA ILE A 15 20.50 15.21 30.22
C ILE A 15 20.10 13.82 29.74
N LEU A 16 19.84 12.88 30.66
CA LEU A 16 19.37 11.54 30.32
C LEU A 16 18.01 11.55 29.62
N SER A 17 17.08 12.38 30.10
CA SER A 17 15.77 12.56 29.47
C SER A 17 15.89 13.10 28.04
N LEU A 18 16.75 14.09 27.81
CA LEU A 18 16.98 14.65 26.49
C LEU A 18 17.65 13.63 25.55
N ALA A 19 18.67 12.92 26.04
CA ALA A 19 19.33 11.86 25.28
C ALA A 19 18.36 10.74 24.90
N ALA A 20 17.49 10.32 25.82
CA ALA A 20 16.45 9.33 25.55
C ALA A 20 15.46 9.85 24.50
N ALA A 21 14.99 11.10 24.60
CA ALA A 21 14.09 11.70 23.62
C ALA A 21 14.72 11.75 22.21
N ILE A 22 16.00 12.11 22.11
CA ILE A 22 16.73 12.08 20.82
C ILE A 22 16.84 10.66 20.29
N PHE A 23 17.20 9.69 21.14
CA PHE A 23 17.32 8.29 20.75
C PHE A 23 15.98 7.71 20.25
N PHE A 24 14.89 7.91 20.99
CA PHE A 24 13.56 7.47 20.58
C PHE A 24 13.07 8.19 19.34
N GLY A 25 13.37 9.48 19.20
CA GLY A 25 13.06 10.25 17.99
C GLY A 25 13.77 9.69 16.75
N PHE A 26 15.06 9.34 16.87
CA PHE A 26 15.82 8.69 15.80
C PHE A 26 15.26 7.30 15.47
N GLN A 27 14.97 6.47 16.48
CA GLN A 27 14.38 5.14 16.26
C GLN A 27 13.02 5.23 15.55
N TYR A 28 12.17 6.17 15.98
CA TYR A 28 10.89 6.43 15.34
C TYR A 28 11.06 6.85 13.87
N TYR A 29 11.98 7.76 13.58
CA TYR A 29 12.27 8.19 12.21
C TYR A 29 12.73 7.02 11.32
N THR A 30 13.68 6.20 11.80
CA THR A 30 14.20 5.05 11.06
C THR A 30 13.10 4.01 10.79
N GLN A 31 12.26 3.71 11.78
CA GLN A 31 11.12 2.79 11.58
C GLN A 31 10.13 3.36 10.56
N LYS A 32 9.86 4.67 10.60
CA LYS A 32 8.97 5.31 9.63
C LYS A 32 9.52 5.20 8.21
N GLN A 33 10.82 5.43 8.02
CA GLN A 33 11.47 5.28 6.71
C GLN A 33 11.43 3.84 6.19
N GLU A 34 11.66 2.86 7.05
CA GLU A 34 11.53 1.44 6.67
C GLU A 34 10.11 1.10 6.21
N ILE A 35 9.09 1.62 6.90
CA ILE A 35 7.68 1.44 6.51
C ILE A 35 7.42 2.04 5.13
N TYR A 36 7.90 3.26 4.86
CA TYR A 36 7.76 3.87 3.53
C TYR A 36 8.48 3.08 2.44
N TYR A 37 9.68 2.58 2.72
CA TYR A 37 10.41 1.73 1.79
C TYR A 37 9.64 0.46 1.45
N GLN A 38 9.08 -0.22 2.46
CA GLN A 38 8.27 -1.41 2.29
C GLN A 38 6.99 -1.09 1.51
N ALA A 39 6.28 0.00 1.85
CA ALA A 39 5.09 0.45 1.14
C ALA A 39 5.39 0.74 -0.35
N HIS A 40 6.52 1.37 -0.66
CA HIS A 40 6.95 1.62 -2.04
C HIS A 40 7.15 0.34 -2.82
N GLN A 41 7.93 -0.61 -2.28
CA GLN A 41 8.18 -1.90 -2.93
C GLN A 41 6.90 -2.71 -3.14
N MET A 42 5.99 -2.69 -2.17
CA MET A 42 4.73 -3.41 -2.27
C MET A 42 3.78 -2.77 -3.28
N THR A 43 3.68 -1.44 -3.29
CA THR A 43 2.89 -0.70 -4.28
C THR A 43 3.40 -0.97 -5.69
N GLN A 44 4.72 -0.94 -5.91
CA GLN A 44 5.32 -1.25 -7.19
C GLN A 44 5.00 -2.66 -7.67
N ASN A 45 5.14 -3.65 -6.78
CA ASN A 45 4.83 -5.04 -7.10
C ASN A 45 3.34 -5.24 -7.38
N HIS A 46 2.47 -4.63 -6.58
CA HIS A 46 1.03 -4.70 -6.80
C HIS A 46 0.63 -4.08 -8.14
N LEU A 47 1.14 -2.88 -8.48
CA LEU A 47 0.90 -2.25 -9.78
C LEU A 47 1.33 -3.16 -10.94
N LYS A 48 2.49 -3.79 -10.85
CA LYS A 48 2.96 -4.74 -11.87
C LYS A 48 2.01 -5.93 -12.06
N HIS A 49 1.50 -6.51 -10.98
CA HIS A 49 0.56 -7.63 -11.05
C HIS A 49 -0.83 -7.18 -11.53
N LEU A 50 -1.27 -6.00 -11.10
CA LEU A 50 -2.51 -5.39 -11.54
C LEU A 50 -2.50 -5.08 -13.03
N ASP A 51 -1.41 -4.55 -13.58
CA ASP A 51 -1.27 -4.29 -15.01
C ASP A 51 -1.43 -5.60 -15.82
N GLN A 52 -0.76 -6.68 -15.40
CA GLN A 52 -0.91 -8.00 -16.05
C GLN A 52 -2.31 -8.61 -15.89
N PHE A 53 -2.99 -8.30 -14.79
CA PHE A 53 -4.37 -8.72 -14.56
C PHE A 53 -5.33 -7.96 -15.47
N LEU A 54 -5.17 -6.63 -15.58
CA LEU A 54 -5.97 -5.75 -16.42
C LEU A 54 -5.82 -6.09 -17.90
N ASP A 55 -4.61 -6.36 -18.38
CA ASP A 55 -4.37 -6.82 -19.76
C ASP A 55 -5.16 -8.10 -20.08
N TYR A 56 -5.19 -9.03 -19.14
CA TYR A 56 -5.96 -10.27 -19.31
C TYR A 56 -7.47 -10.02 -19.20
N GLN A 57 -7.89 -9.18 -18.25
CA GLN A 57 -9.27 -8.79 -18.07
C GLN A 57 -9.85 -8.13 -19.34
N GLU A 58 -9.08 -7.26 -19.99
CA GLU A 58 -9.46 -6.61 -21.25
C GLU A 58 -9.76 -7.64 -22.35
N SER A 59 -8.94 -8.69 -22.46
CA SER A 59 -9.16 -9.78 -23.43
C SER A 59 -10.45 -10.59 -23.19
N LEU A 60 -11.07 -10.44 -22.02
CA LEU A 60 -12.25 -11.20 -21.61
C LEU A 60 -13.56 -10.39 -21.63
N ILE A 61 -13.50 -9.10 -21.98
CA ILE A 61 -14.65 -8.18 -21.94
C ILE A 61 -15.76 -8.64 -22.90
N ASP A 62 -15.40 -8.92 -24.15
CA ASP A 62 -16.34 -9.19 -25.25
C ASP A 62 -16.62 -10.69 -25.48
N GLU A 63 -16.02 -11.58 -24.68
CA GLU A 63 -16.06 -13.03 -24.90
C GLU A 63 -16.95 -13.75 -23.89
N GLU A 64 -17.60 -14.85 -24.29
CA GLU A 64 -18.07 -15.84 -23.32
C GLU A 64 -16.89 -16.65 -22.82
N TRP A 65 -16.74 -16.77 -21.51
CA TRP A 65 -15.55 -17.39 -20.95
C TRP A 65 -15.59 -18.90 -21.08
N THR A 66 -14.53 -19.45 -21.65
CA THR A 66 -14.26 -20.88 -21.53
C THR A 66 -13.90 -21.23 -20.08
N ALA A 67 -14.07 -22.51 -19.70
CA ALA A 67 -13.64 -22.98 -18.38
C ALA A 67 -12.13 -22.78 -18.12
N ALA A 68 -11.30 -22.77 -19.18
CA ALA A 68 -9.88 -22.48 -19.07
C ALA A 68 -9.64 -20.99 -18.74
N GLN A 69 -10.34 -20.09 -19.43
CA GLN A 69 -10.24 -18.65 -19.17
C GLN A 69 -10.71 -18.29 -17.77
N GLN A 70 -11.82 -18.88 -17.31
CA GLN A 70 -12.31 -18.72 -15.94
C GLN A 70 -11.25 -19.13 -14.92
N LYS A 71 -10.67 -20.32 -15.07
CA LYS A 71 -9.65 -20.81 -14.14
C LYS A 71 -8.39 -19.93 -14.12
N GLU A 72 -7.97 -19.43 -15.28
CA GLU A 72 -6.84 -18.50 -15.35
C GLU A 72 -7.18 -17.16 -14.70
N TYR A 73 -8.42 -16.66 -14.88
CA TYR A 73 -8.91 -15.46 -14.20
C TYR A 73 -8.85 -15.64 -12.68
N ASP A 74 -9.44 -16.73 -12.16
CA ASP A 74 -9.46 -17.03 -10.73
C ASP A 74 -8.04 -17.11 -10.14
N THR A 75 -7.11 -17.73 -10.86
CA THR A 75 -5.71 -17.86 -10.42
C THR A 75 -5.02 -16.49 -10.34
N ARG A 76 -5.23 -15.63 -11.34
CA ARG A 76 -4.66 -14.28 -11.36
C ARG A 76 -5.34 -13.37 -10.33
N PHE A 77 -6.64 -13.58 -10.08
CA PHE A 77 -7.40 -12.86 -9.07
C PHE A 77 -6.92 -13.22 -7.66
N GLU A 78 -6.73 -14.51 -7.34
CA GLU A 78 -6.17 -14.95 -6.05
C GLU A 78 -4.78 -14.35 -5.81
N ALA A 79 -3.93 -14.30 -6.85
CA ALA A 79 -2.63 -13.63 -6.76
C ALA A 79 -2.79 -12.13 -6.47
N LEU A 80 -3.70 -11.44 -7.16
CA LEU A 80 -3.98 -10.02 -6.93
C LEU A 80 -4.46 -9.76 -5.48
N GLU A 81 -5.37 -10.59 -4.97
CA GLU A 81 -5.87 -10.52 -3.59
C GLU A 81 -4.76 -10.70 -2.55
N LEU A 82 -3.90 -11.71 -2.73
CA LEU A 82 -2.74 -11.95 -1.86
C LEU A 82 -1.82 -10.74 -1.80
N HIS A 83 -1.54 -10.12 -2.95
CA HIS A 83 -0.71 -8.92 -3.02
C HIS A 83 -1.41 -7.69 -2.43
N SER A 84 -2.72 -7.52 -2.62
CA SER A 84 -3.49 -6.44 -1.96
C SER A 84 -3.49 -6.58 -0.44
N GLY A 85 -3.77 -7.78 0.08
CA GLY A 85 -3.82 -8.06 1.50
C GLY A 85 -2.49 -7.82 2.19
N GLY A 86 -1.39 -8.28 1.60
CA GLY A 86 -0.04 -7.99 2.09
C GLY A 86 0.27 -6.49 2.12
N THR A 87 -0.15 -5.75 1.10
CA THR A 87 0.18 -4.32 0.98
C THR A 87 -0.55 -3.48 2.03
N SER A 88 -1.80 -3.82 2.36
CA SER A 88 -2.62 -3.11 3.36
C SER A 88 -2.03 -3.05 4.78
N ILE A 89 -1.21 -4.04 5.16
CA ILE A 89 -0.60 -4.18 6.51
C ILE A 89 0.44 -3.09 6.78
N TYR A 90 1.08 -2.56 5.73
CA TYR A 90 2.14 -1.57 5.85
C TYR A 90 1.65 -0.12 5.65
N ILE A 91 0.36 0.07 5.36
CA ILE A 91 -0.25 1.39 5.11
C ILE A 91 -0.84 2.02 6.38
N ASP A 92 -0.28 1.69 7.56
CA ASP A 92 -0.63 2.35 8.82
C ASP A 92 0.19 3.65 9.01
N LEU A 93 0.07 4.53 8.01
CA LEU A 93 0.52 5.90 8.10
C LEU A 93 -0.74 6.76 8.24
N ASN A 94 -0.82 7.50 9.35
CA ASN A 94 -1.87 8.50 9.60
C ASN A 94 -1.73 9.73 8.67
N ASP A 95 -1.32 9.52 7.42
CA ASP A 95 -1.22 10.56 6.41
C ASP A 95 -2.61 10.78 5.79
N PRO A 96 -3.28 11.91 6.09
CA PRO A 96 -4.62 12.18 5.61
C PRO A 96 -4.65 12.37 4.09
N GLU A 97 -3.53 12.75 3.46
CA GLU A 97 -3.45 12.92 2.01
C GLU A 97 -3.56 11.58 1.29
N MET A 98 -3.10 10.49 1.93
CA MET A 98 -2.99 9.16 1.32
C MET A 98 -4.02 8.15 1.84
N THR A 99 -4.93 8.60 2.71
CA THR A 99 -5.98 7.76 3.28
C THR A 99 -6.99 7.28 2.23
N LYS A 100 -7.20 8.05 1.14
CA LYS A 100 -8.09 7.65 0.04
C LYS A 100 -7.42 6.69 -0.92
N ASP A 101 -6.20 6.98 -1.34
CA ASP A 101 -5.52 6.21 -2.39
C ASP A 101 -5.14 4.79 -1.90
N ARG A 102 -4.92 4.60 -0.59
CA ARG A 102 -4.76 3.26 -0.01
C ARG A 102 -6.02 2.39 -0.04
N LEU A 103 -7.22 2.98 -0.16
CA LEU A 103 -8.44 2.20 -0.26
C LEU A 103 -8.56 1.53 -1.63
N ALA A 104 -7.82 2.03 -2.63
CA ALA A 104 -7.80 1.46 -3.97
C ALA A 104 -7.40 -0.02 -3.96
N TYR A 105 -6.48 -0.48 -3.10
CA TYR A 105 -6.14 -1.91 -2.99
C TYR A 105 -7.35 -2.81 -2.72
N ARG A 106 -8.22 -2.37 -1.80
CA ARG A 106 -9.44 -3.10 -1.44
C ARG A 106 -10.46 -2.97 -2.56
N ASP A 107 -10.63 -1.76 -3.07
CA ASP A 107 -11.66 -1.48 -4.06
C ASP A 107 -11.34 -2.18 -5.40
N ILE A 108 -10.07 -2.37 -5.75
CA ILE A 108 -9.60 -3.18 -6.89
C ILE A 108 -10.07 -4.62 -6.77
N VAL A 109 -9.94 -5.24 -5.59
CA VAL A 109 -10.38 -6.62 -5.36
C VAL A 109 -11.90 -6.73 -5.50
N ILE A 110 -12.64 -5.75 -4.98
CA ILE A 110 -14.10 -5.69 -5.09
C ILE A 110 -14.53 -5.55 -6.56
N GLU A 111 -13.91 -4.65 -7.32
CA GLU A 111 -14.22 -4.47 -8.74
C GLU A 111 -13.83 -5.70 -9.58
N ALA A 112 -12.73 -6.39 -9.26
CA ALA A 112 -12.34 -7.64 -9.92
C ALA A 112 -13.36 -8.76 -9.67
N TYR A 113 -13.91 -8.86 -8.46
CA TYR A 113 -15.00 -9.79 -8.16
C TYR A 113 -16.28 -9.43 -8.94
N HIS A 114 -16.65 -8.15 -8.97
CA HIS A 114 -17.83 -7.73 -9.72
C HIS A 114 -17.68 -7.89 -11.24
N PHE A 115 -16.47 -7.71 -11.78
CA PHE A 115 -16.20 -8.01 -13.19
C PHE A 115 -16.45 -9.49 -13.52
N GLN A 116 -16.07 -10.40 -12.62
CA GLN A 116 -16.30 -11.84 -12.79
C GLN A 116 -17.79 -12.20 -12.76
N GLU A 117 -18.56 -11.57 -11.88
CA GLU A 117 -20.00 -11.83 -11.69
C GLU A 117 -20.89 -11.06 -12.69
N ALA A 118 -20.32 -10.14 -13.48
CA ALA A 118 -21.06 -9.29 -14.39
C ALA A 118 -21.72 -10.10 -15.51
N ALA A 119 -23.06 -9.99 -15.59
CA ALA A 119 -23.87 -10.76 -16.53
C ALA A 119 -23.84 -10.17 -17.95
N THR A 120 -23.54 -8.88 -18.07
CA THR A 120 -23.57 -8.16 -19.34
C THR A 120 -22.20 -7.61 -19.74
N LEU A 121 -22.03 -7.37 -21.04
CA LEU A 121 -20.86 -6.69 -21.59
C LEU A 121 -20.71 -5.27 -21.01
N GLU A 122 -21.82 -4.55 -20.85
CA GLU A 122 -21.83 -3.19 -20.30
C GLU A 122 -21.30 -3.17 -18.86
N GLU A 123 -21.75 -4.10 -18.01
CA GLU A 123 -21.26 -4.24 -16.63
C GLU A 123 -19.77 -4.61 -16.60
N ARG A 124 -19.34 -5.60 -17.40
CA ARG A 124 -17.91 -5.97 -17.49
C ARG A 124 -17.05 -4.78 -17.90
N THR A 125 -17.46 -4.04 -18.92
CA THR A 125 -16.75 -2.84 -19.36
C THR A 125 -16.69 -1.78 -18.26
N TRP A 126 -17.80 -1.58 -17.55
CA TRP A 126 -17.87 -0.62 -16.44
C TRP A 126 -16.89 -0.97 -15.31
N HIS A 127 -16.87 -2.23 -14.86
CA HIS A 127 -15.96 -2.70 -13.82
C HIS A 127 -14.49 -2.59 -14.25
N HIS A 128 -14.17 -2.97 -15.50
CA HIS A 128 -12.81 -2.82 -16.03
C HIS A 128 -12.36 -1.35 -16.05
N VAL A 129 -13.21 -0.44 -16.52
CA VAL A 129 -12.91 1.01 -16.52
C VAL A 129 -12.74 1.56 -15.10
N ASN A 130 -13.49 1.07 -14.12
CA ASN A 130 -13.28 1.46 -12.72
C ASN A 130 -11.95 0.94 -12.18
N MET A 131 -11.57 -0.31 -12.48
CA MET A 131 -10.26 -0.83 -12.08
C MET A 131 -9.11 -0.03 -12.70
N LEU A 132 -9.22 0.42 -13.96
CA LEU A 132 -8.24 1.31 -14.58
C LEU A 132 -8.10 2.65 -13.84
N LYS A 133 -9.19 3.22 -13.33
CA LYS A 133 -9.14 4.45 -12.50
C LYS A 133 -8.44 4.19 -11.17
N LEU A 134 -8.80 3.10 -10.48
CA LEU A 134 -8.19 2.72 -9.21
C LEU A 134 -6.69 2.40 -9.36
N ARG A 135 -6.28 1.82 -10.50
CA ARG A 135 -4.87 1.66 -10.87
C ARG A 135 -4.17 3.02 -11.00
N GLY A 136 -4.84 4.03 -11.55
CA GLY A 136 -4.35 5.41 -11.60
C GLY A 136 -4.19 6.04 -10.21
N ASP A 137 -5.13 5.79 -9.30
CA ASP A 137 -5.05 6.24 -7.91
C ASP A 137 -3.85 5.58 -7.19
N LEU A 138 -3.65 4.27 -7.38
CA LEU A 138 -2.46 3.58 -6.86
C LEU A 138 -1.14 4.06 -7.46
N GLN A 139 -1.13 4.43 -8.74
CA GLN A 139 0.04 5.04 -9.35
C GLN A 139 0.35 6.40 -8.72
N SER A 140 -0.67 7.21 -8.46
CA SER A 140 -0.51 8.51 -7.80
C SER A 140 0.06 8.33 -6.39
N TYR A 141 -0.38 7.29 -5.66
CA TYR A 141 0.20 6.91 -4.38
C TYR A 141 1.67 6.49 -4.50
N PHE A 142 2.00 5.66 -5.51
CA PHE A 142 3.37 5.26 -5.78
C PHE A 142 4.29 6.45 -6.07
N ASP A 143 3.84 7.36 -6.93
CA ASP A 143 4.60 8.56 -7.31
C ASP A 143 4.85 9.45 -6.09
N TYR A 144 3.84 9.63 -5.22
CA TYR A 144 4.02 10.33 -3.95
C TYR A 144 5.08 9.69 -3.05
N LEU A 145 5.03 8.36 -2.87
CA LEU A 145 6.03 7.63 -2.09
C LEU A 145 7.42 7.82 -2.69
N GLN A 146 7.53 7.75 -4.02
CA GLN A 146 8.79 7.91 -4.72
C GLN A 146 9.35 9.32 -4.57
N GLU A 147 8.52 10.36 -4.62
CA GLU A 147 8.95 11.77 -4.52
C GLU A 147 9.30 12.20 -3.08
N ASN A 148 8.56 11.70 -2.08
CA ASN A 148 8.66 12.20 -0.70
C ASN A 148 9.41 11.25 0.24
N HIS A 149 9.47 9.97 -0.14
CA HIS A 149 10.01 8.90 0.69
C HIS A 149 10.82 7.90 -0.14
N SER A 150 11.63 8.42 -1.07
CA SER A 150 12.43 7.60 -1.96
C SER A 150 13.25 6.56 -1.17
N PRO A 151 13.35 5.31 -1.66
CA PRO A 151 14.26 4.33 -1.10
C PRO A 151 15.67 4.91 -0.94
N PRO A 152 16.38 4.61 0.15
CA PRO A 152 17.80 4.96 0.25
C PRO A 152 18.55 4.32 -0.93
N GLU A 153 19.46 5.08 -1.56
CA GLU A 153 20.32 4.56 -2.62
C GLU A 153 21.12 3.35 -2.08
N ALA A 154 21.12 2.26 -2.86
CA ALA A 154 21.71 0.97 -2.50
C ALA A 154 23.25 0.99 -2.49
#